data_AF-A0A819Z922-F1
#
_entry.id   AF-A0A819Z922-F1
#
_cell.length_a   1.000
_cell.length_b   1.000
_cell.length_c   1.000
_cell.angle_alpha   90.00
_cell.angle_beta   90.00
_cell.angle_gamma   90.00
#
_symmetry.space_group_name_H-M   'P 1'
#
loop_
_entity.id
_entity.type
_entity.pdbx_description
1 polymer ?
#
loop_
_entity_poly.entity_id
_entity_poly.type
_entity_poly.pdbx_seq_one_letter_code
_entity_poly.pdbx_strand_id
1 'polypeptide(L)'
;MPIIEDPNNPDAPFQCDSAPILLYLDAKYPQSSISLFPSSSSGQRQSVIDMCLRLDSELGLYTRRLAYVQLFNEKMSVISILLGEKFRWAYNPNDIRSRLISPFVACFMIARYRLHRIDEEHIREKTERILLEIVDRLRTHDYLIGEQFSAADLTFCSLVKPAMHVSYFHDDPRFQVIFDYHEQIRQNKIYAPSTDEQETLEFKIPSSSYNEQQPREAFNDQRITNNQSIWSMVTFLVRYLCHLYFTIPGQAAHLK
;
A
#
# COMPACT_ATOMS: atom_id res chain seq x y z
N MET A 1 -5.31 1.83 6.29
CA MET A 1 -4.39 0.88 6.93
C MET A 1 -5.13 -0.42 7.10
N PRO A 2 -4.48 -1.57 6.90
CA PRO A 2 -5.12 -2.86 7.09
C PRO A 2 -5.49 -3.04 8.57
N ILE A 3 -6.66 -3.63 8.80
CA ILE A 3 -7.17 -4.00 10.13
C ILE A 3 -7.70 -5.41 9.97
N ILE A 4 -7.37 -6.29 10.92
CA ILE A 4 -7.95 -7.62 11.01
C ILE A 4 -8.72 -7.75 12.33
N GLU A 5 -9.89 -8.35 12.22
CA GLU A 5 -10.73 -8.73 13.35
C GLU A 5 -10.74 -10.26 13.42
N ASP A 6 -10.59 -10.82 14.61
CA ASP A 6 -10.67 -12.26 14.79
C ASP A 6 -12.09 -12.67 15.19
N PRO A 7 -12.89 -13.25 14.28
CA PRO A 7 -14.26 -13.66 14.61
C PRO A 7 -14.31 -14.79 15.65
N ASN A 8 -13.21 -15.54 15.82
CA ASN A 8 -13.13 -16.66 16.77
C ASN A 8 -12.65 -16.23 18.16
N ASN A 9 -12.20 -14.99 18.32
CA ASN A 9 -11.81 -14.42 19.60
C ASN A 9 -12.29 -12.96 19.69
N PRO A 10 -13.56 -12.74 20.06
CA PRO A 10 -14.15 -11.41 20.11
C PRO A 10 -13.53 -10.49 21.18
N ASP A 11 -12.79 -11.05 22.13
CA ASP A 11 -12.07 -10.31 23.16
C ASP A 11 -10.63 -9.93 22.72
N ALA A 12 -10.15 -10.46 21.58
CA ALA A 12 -8.85 -10.09 21.05
C ALA A 12 -8.87 -8.64 20.53
N PRO A 13 -7.87 -7.81 20.86
CA PRO A 13 -7.79 -6.47 20.33
C PRO A 13 -7.63 -6.50 18.81
N PHE A 14 -8.27 -5.55 18.13
CA PHE A 14 -8.06 -5.32 16.70
C PHE A 14 -6.57 -5.14 16.42
N GLN A 15 -6.03 -5.91 15.48
CA GLN A 15 -4.66 -5.70 15.03
C GLN A 15 -4.69 -4.70 13.88
N CYS A 16 -4.02 -3.57 14.08
CA CYS A 16 -3.82 -2.55 13.07
C CYS A 16 -2.37 -2.62 12.57
N ASP A 17 -2.18 -2.30 11.30
CA ASP A 17 -0.90 -2.29 10.59
C ASP A 17 -0.37 -3.66 10.18
N SER A 18 0.42 -3.67 9.11
CA SER A 18 0.99 -4.87 8.48
C SER A 18 1.80 -5.71 9.46
N ALA A 19 2.75 -5.11 10.19
CA ALA A 19 3.66 -5.87 11.05
C ALA A 19 2.97 -6.52 12.26
N PRO A 20 2.11 -5.83 13.04
CA PRO A 20 1.36 -6.46 14.12
C PRO A 20 0.41 -7.56 13.64
N ILE A 21 -0.23 -7.36 12.47
CA ILE A 21 -1.09 -8.39 11.85
C ILE A 21 -0.27 -9.65 11.55
N LEU A 22 0.91 -9.52 10.93
CA LEU A 22 1.76 -10.66 10.59
C LEU A 22 2.25 -11.41 11.84
N LEU A 23 2.64 -10.67 12.89
CA LEU A 23 3.06 -11.28 14.16
C LEU A 23 1.91 -12.01 14.88
N TYR A 24 0.71 -11.42 14.84
CA TYR A 24 -0.48 -12.04 15.40
C TYR A 24 -0.84 -13.34 14.65
N LEU A 25 -0.79 -13.32 13.31
CA LEU A 25 -1.07 -14.49 12.48
C LEU A 25 -0.04 -15.61 12.70
N ASP A 26 1.25 -15.27 12.81
CA ASP A 26 2.33 -16.22 13.12
C ASP A 26 2.12 -16.88 14.49
N ALA A 27 1.76 -16.09 15.52
CA ALA A 27 1.50 -16.60 16.86
C ALA A 27 0.25 -17.50 16.92
N LYS A 28 -0.78 -17.19 16.12
CA LYS A 28 -2.05 -17.92 16.11
C LYS A 28 -1.99 -19.22 15.32
N TYR A 29 -1.19 -19.27 14.25
CA TYR A 29 -1.10 -20.42 13.35
C TYR A 29 0.33 -20.98 13.27
N PRO A 30 0.91 -21.46 14.40
CA PRO A 30 2.29 -21.95 14.44
C PRO A 30 2.49 -23.28 13.70
N GLN A 31 1.40 -24.01 13.39
CA GLN A 31 1.42 -25.27 12.65
C GLN A 31 1.21 -25.11 11.14
N SER A 32 1.18 -23.87 10.63
CA SER A 32 1.22 -23.66 9.19
C SER A 32 2.55 -24.20 8.64
N SER A 33 2.52 -24.93 7.53
CA SER A 33 3.71 -25.55 6.91
C SER A 33 4.76 -24.52 6.48
N ILE A 34 4.40 -23.23 6.47
CA ILE A 34 5.25 -22.10 6.12
C ILE A 34 5.31 -21.15 7.30
N SER A 35 6.42 -21.19 8.05
CA SER A 35 6.67 -20.22 9.12
C SER A 35 7.28 -18.94 8.54
N LEU A 36 6.52 -17.84 8.56
CA LEU A 36 6.94 -16.53 8.03
C LEU A 36 8.05 -15.86 8.86
N PHE A 37 8.21 -16.30 10.11
CA PHE A 37 9.23 -15.81 11.00
C PHE A 37 10.11 -16.98 11.44
N PRO A 38 11.42 -16.95 11.16
CA PRO A 38 12.32 -18.01 11.61
C PRO A 38 12.29 -18.16 13.13
N SER A 39 12.64 -19.35 13.62
CA SER A 39 12.52 -19.69 15.04
C SER A 39 13.23 -18.69 15.95
N SER A 40 12.60 -18.40 17.10
CA SER A 40 12.98 -17.35 18.05
C SER A 40 14.41 -17.46 18.61
N SER A 41 15.08 -18.61 18.45
CA SER A 41 16.45 -18.88 18.91
C SER A 41 17.54 -18.32 18.00
N SER A 42 17.23 -17.93 16.76
CA SER A 42 18.23 -17.67 15.70
C SER A 42 18.69 -16.21 15.57
N GLY A 43 18.09 -15.25 16.28
CA GLY A 43 18.32 -13.81 16.06
C GLY A 43 17.79 -13.27 14.70
N GLN A 44 17.55 -14.17 13.73
CA GLN A 44 17.00 -13.86 12.42
C GLN A 44 15.56 -13.35 12.51
N ARG A 45 14.78 -13.78 13.51
CA ARG A 45 13.41 -13.27 13.73
C ARG A 45 13.39 -11.76 13.87
N GLN A 46 14.31 -11.20 14.66
CA GLN A 46 14.40 -9.75 14.84
C GLN A 46 14.83 -9.06 13.55
N SER A 47 15.77 -9.67 12.80
CA SER A 47 16.21 -9.13 11.51
C SER A 47 15.08 -9.05 10.48
N VAL A 48 14.17 -10.04 10.46
CA VAL A 48 12.97 -10.02 9.60
C VAL A 48 12.05 -8.87 10.01
N ILE A 49 11.78 -8.70 11.31
CA ILE A 49 10.93 -7.63 11.84
C ILE A 49 11.53 -6.25 11.49
N ASP A 50 12.82 -6.06 11.74
CA ASP A 50 13.52 -4.80 11.47
C ASP A 50 13.50 -4.47 9.97
N MET A 51 13.67 -5.48 9.11
CA MET A 51 13.54 -5.32 7.66
C MET A 51 12.13 -4.90 7.26
N CYS A 52 11.08 -5.54 7.81
CA CYS A 52 9.69 -5.13 7.54
C CYS A 52 9.44 -3.67 7.93
N LEU A 53 9.87 -3.26 9.13
CA LEU A 53 9.69 -1.89 9.63
C LEU A 53 10.45 -0.86 8.77
N ARG A 54 11.68 -1.19 8.35
CA ARG A 54 12.46 -0.34 7.44
C ARG A 54 11.77 -0.21 6.08
N LEU A 55 11.30 -1.32 5.51
CA LEU A 55 10.60 -1.31 4.23
C LEU A 55 9.30 -0.49 4.30
N ASP A 56 8.49 -0.66 5.35
CA ASP A 56 7.23 0.08 5.52
C ASP A 56 7.46 1.59 5.69
N SER A 57 8.47 1.97 6.48
CA SER A 57 8.77 3.38 6.78
C SER A 57 9.46 4.13 5.65
N GLU A 58 10.37 3.47 4.93
CA GLU A 58 11.15 4.08 3.85
C GLU A 58 10.56 3.73 2.48
N LEU A 59 10.70 2.48 2.05
CA LEU A 59 10.37 2.04 0.70
C LEU A 59 8.88 2.26 0.40
N GLY A 60 8.00 1.83 1.30
CA GLY A 60 6.56 1.96 1.12
C GLY A 60 6.11 3.41 0.97
N LEU A 61 6.74 4.36 1.67
CA LEU A 61 6.44 5.78 1.53
C LEU A 61 6.98 6.34 0.21
N TYR A 62 8.23 6.03 -0.13
CA TYR A 62 8.90 6.62 -1.29
C TYR A 62 8.31 6.13 -2.61
N THR A 63 8.09 4.82 -2.74
CA THR A 63 7.54 4.20 -3.95
C THR A 63 6.14 4.73 -4.26
N ARG A 64 5.27 4.88 -3.25
CA ARG A 64 3.94 5.47 -3.41
C ARG A 64 4.01 6.92 -3.88
N ARG A 65 4.90 7.74 -3.30
CA ARG A 65 5.06 9.15 -3.71
C ARG A 65 5.48 9.27 -5.17
N LEU A 66 6.46 8.47 -5.59
CA LEU A 66 6.93 8.45 -6.99
C LEU A 66 5.83 7.94 -7.93
N ALA A 67 5.15 6.85 -7.58
CA ALA A 67 4.05 6.31 -8.37
C ALA A 67 2.92 7.34 -8.52
N TYR A 68 2.55 8.05 -7.45
CA TYR A 68 1.54 9.09 -7.54
C TYR A 68 1.93 10.20 -8.49
N VAL A 69 3.16 10.72 -8.45
CA VAL A 69 3.61 11.75 -9.42
C VAL A 69 3.45 11.26 -10.85
N GLN A 70 3.88 10.04 -11.14
CA GLN A 70 3.74 9.48 -12.48
C GLN A 70 2.27 9.31 -12.88
N LEU A 71 1.42 8.81 -11.98
CA LEU A 71 -0.02 8.69 -12.19
C LEU A 71 -0.70 10.04 -12.44
N PHE A 72 -0.33 11.09 -11.68
CA PHE A 72 -0.82 12.45 -11.87
C PHE A 72 -0.42 13.01 -13.24
N ASN A 73 0.80 12.73 -13.70
CA ASN A 73 1.30 13.22 -14.98
C ASN A 73 0.68 12.49 -16.19
N GLU A 74 0.49 11.17 -16.09
CA GLU A 74 0.05 10.36 -17.24
C GLU A 74 -1.47 10.18 -17.31
N LYS A 75 -2.13 9.90 -16.19
CA LYS A 75 -3.53 9.43 -16.16
C LYS A 75 -4.27 9.92 -14.93
N MET A 76 -4.65 11.19 -14.96
CA MET A 76 -5.50 11.83 -13.94
C MET A 76 -6.80 11.06 -13.62
N SER A 77 -7.33 10.30 -14.58
CA SER A 77 -8.55 9.50 -14.39
C SER A 77 -8.37 8.32 -13.43
N VAL A 78 -7.15 7.78 -13.27
CA VAL A 78 -6.87 6.60 -12.43
C VAL A 78 -6.96 6.93 -10.93
N ILE A 79 -6.87 8.21 -10.58
CA ILE A 79 -6.98 8.70 -9.20
C ILE A 79 -8.36 8.40 -8.61
N SER A 80 -9.39 8.38 -9.46
CA SER A 80 -10.75 7.97 -9.08
C SER A 80 -10.83 6.53 -8.56
N ILE A 81 -9.93 5.67 -9.02
CA ILE A 81 -9.81 4.26 -8.59
C ILE A 81 -9.04 4.20 -7.27
N LEU A 82 -7.97 4.98 -7.13
CA LEU A 82 -7.14 5.03 -5.92
C LEU A 82 -7.85 5.61 -4.70
N LEU A 83 -8.76 6.57 -4.89
CA LEU A 83 -9.56 7.14 -3.81
C LEU A 83 -10.69 6.20 -3.35
N GLY A 84 -10.87 5.04 -4.01
CA GLY A 84 -11.86 4.04 -3.67
C GLY A 84 -13.27 4.39 -4.15
N GLU A 85 -14.17 3.40 -4.10
CA GLU A 85 -15.53 3.53 -4.64
C GLU A 85 -16.32 4.70 -4.04
N LYS A 86 -16.04 5.05 -2.78
CA LYS A 86 -16.67 6.17 -2.06
C LYS A 86 -16.41 7.54 -2.69
N PHE A 87 -15.35 7.69 -3.47
CA PHE A 87 -15.00 8.94 -4.16
C PHE A 87 -15.01 8.81 -5.69
N ARG A 88 -15.48 7.68 -6.23
CA ARG A 88 -15.62 7.46 -7.68
C ARG A 88 -16.46 8.54 -8.36
N TRP A 89 -17.48 9.05 -7.66
CA TRP A 89 -18.34 10.15 -8.14
C TRP A 89 -17.58 11.48 -8.31
N ALA A 90 -16.51 11.70 -7.54
CA ALA A 90 -15.75 12.95 -7.57
C ALA A 90 -14.90 13.13 -8.84
N TYR A 91 -14.88 12.13 -9.75
CA TYR A 91 -14.09 12.15 -10.98
C TYR A 91 -14.87 11.69 -12.22
N ASN A 92 -16.21 11.70 -12.19
CA ASN A 92 -17.01 11.47 -13.39
C ASN A 92 -16.90 12.69 -14.33
N PRO A 93 -16.24 12.61 -15.50
CA PRO A 93 -15.99 13.78 -16.37
C PRO A 93 -17.28 14.44 -16.88
N ASN A 94 -18.39 13.71 -16.87
CA ASN A 94 -19.71 14.19 -17.30
C ASN A 94 -20.49 14.91 -16.19
N ASP A 95 -20.06 14.80 -14.93
CA ASP A 95 -20.61 15.56 -13.81
C ASP A 95 -19.87 16.90 -13.66
N ILE A 96 -20.59 17.99 -13.44
CA ILE A 96 -19.97 19.30 -13.23
C ILE A 96 -19.36 19.40 -11.82
N ARG A 97 -19.90 18.65 -10.86
CA ARG A 97 -19.43 18.64 -9.46
C ARG A 97 -18.05 18.02 -9.33
N SER A 98 -17.79 16.95 -10.07
CA SER A 98 -16.49 16.27 -10.11
C SER A 98 -15.40 17.22 -10.64
N ARG A 99 -15.69 18.00 -11.69
CA ARG A 99 -14.73 18.96 -12.26
C ARG A 99 -14.35 20.03 -11.25
N LEU A 100 -15.30 20.48 -10.43
CA LEU A 100 -15.04 21.46 -9.37
C LEU A 100 -14.27 20.86 -8.19
N ILE A 101 -14.54 19.61 -7.81
CA ILE A 101 -13.95 18.96 -6.62
C ILE A 101 -12.57 18.34 -6.92
N SER A 102 -12.36 17.84 -8.14
CA SER A 102 -11.12 17.19 -8.58
C SER A 102 -9.82 17.99 -8.31
N PRO A 103 -9.73 19.33 -8.52
CA PRO A 103 -8.52 20.07 -8.19
C PRO A 103 -8.26 20.13 -6.68
N PHE A 104 -9.30 20.18 -5.85
CA PHE A 104 -9.15 20.18 -4.39
C PHE A 104 -8.65 18.82 -3.89
N VAL A 105 -9.17 17.73 -4.46
CA VAL A 105 -8.71 16.38 -4.12
C VAL A 105 -7.26 16.17 -4.57
N ALA A 106 -6.89 16.64 -5.77
CA ALA A 106 -5.51 16.61 -6.24
C ALA A 106 -4.58 17.44 -5.34
N CYS A 107 -4.97 18.67 -5.00
CA CYS A 107 -4.22 19.54 -4.09
C CYS A 107 -4.06 18.89 -2.69
N PHE A 108 -5.13 18.31 -2.16
CA PHE A 108 -5.09 17.57 -0.90
C PHE A 108 -4.11 16.39 -0.97
N MET A 109 -4.10 15.61 -2.06
CA MET A 109 -3.14 14.51 -2.25
C MET A 109 -1.70 15.01 -2.32
N ILE A 110 -1.45 16.08 -3.10
CA ILE A 110 -0.13 16.71 -3.22
C ILE A 110 0.38 17.20 -1.86
N ALA A 111 -0.49 17.81 -1.05
CA ALA A 111 -0.16 18.27 0.30
C ALA A 111 0.07 17.09 1.26
N ARG A 112 -0.89 16.15 1.31
CA ARG A 112 -0.89 14.96 2.19
C ARG A 112 0.35 14.10 2.00
N TYR A 113 0.79 13.91 0.75
CA TYR A 113 1.95 13.11 0.39
C TYR A 113 3.20 13.94 0.12
N ARG A 114 3.16 15.26 0.34
CA ARG A 114 4.29 16.19 0.12
C ARG A 114 4.92 16.00 -1.26
N LEU A 115 4.12 15.81 -2.30
CA LEU A 115 4.63 15.52 -3.65
C LEU A 115 5.49 16.67 -4.20
N HIS A 116 5.22 17.91 -3.76
CA HIS A 116 6.00 19.10 -4.10
C HIS A 116 7.47 19.07 -3.62
N ARG A 117 7.83 18.20 -2.67
CA ARG A 117 9.21 18.10 -2.13
C ARG A 117 9.98 16.87 -2.59
N ILE A 118 9.49 16.15 -3.61
CA ILE A 118 10.12 14.90 -4.05
C ILE A 118 11.56 15.12 -4.50
N ASP A 119 11.81 16.19 -5.26
CA ASP A 119 13.15 16.52 -5.75
C ASP A 119 14.05 17.03 -4.61
N GLU A 120 13.55 17.95 -3.77
CA GLU A 120 14.29 18.46 -2.61
C GLU A 120 14.71 17.34 -1.64
N GLU A 121 13.82 16.37 -1.42
CA GLU A 121 14.05 15.26 -0.50
C GLU A 121 14.82 14.10 -1.13
N HIS A 122 15.21 14.20 -2.40
CA HIS A 122 15.95 13.19 -3.17
C HIS A 122 15.29 11.80 -3.07
N ILE A 123 13.95 11.76 -3.17
CA ILE A 123 13.17 10.55 -2.93
C ILE A 123 13.47 9.48 -3.97
N ARG A 124 13.74 9.89 -5.21
CA ARG A 124 14.10 8.97 -6.29
C ARG A 124 15.43 8.28 -6.00
N GLU A 125 16.46 9.04 -5.64
CA GLU A 125 17.81 8.54 -5.33
C GLU A 125 17.79 7.65 -4.08
N LYS A 126 17.00 8.00 -3.06
CA LYS A 126 16.79 7.15 -1.88
C LYS A 126 16.11 5.84 -2.23
N THR A 127 15.07 5.88 -3.06
CA THR A 127 14.39 4.67 -3.54
C THR A 127 15.33 3.80 -4.34
N GLU A 128 16.06 4.39 -5.30
CA GLU A 128 17.07 3.71 -6.10
C GLU A 128 18.11 3.01 -5.23
N ARG A 129 18.64 3.70 -4.20
CA ARG A 129 19.61 3.12 -3.27
C ARG A 129 19.07 1.88 -2.55
N ILE A 130 17.84 1.95 -2.03
CA ILE A 130 17.21 0.82 -1.34
C ILE A 130 16.99 -0.34 -2.30
N LEU A 131 16.48 -0.06 -3.51
CA LEU A 131 16.25 -1.10 -4.52
C LEU A 131 17.56 -1.75 -4.97
N LEU A 132 18.62 -0.98 -5.16
CA LEU A 132 19.94 -1.54 -5.51
C LEU A 132 20.51 -2.41 -4.39
N GLU A 133 20.38 -2.01 -3.12
CA GLU A 133 20.76 -2.86 -1.98
C GLU A 133 20.02 -4.20 -2.02
N ILE A 134 18.73 -4.18 -2.37
CA ILE A 134 17.89 -5.37 -2.49
C ILE A 134 18.30 -6.22 -3.70
N VAL A 135 18.59 -5.60 -4.86
CA VAL A 135 19.12 -6.30 -6.04
C VAL A 135 20.40 -7.06 -5.69
N ASP A 136 21.34 -6.42 -4.99
CA ASP A 136 22.60 -7.06 -4.64
C ASP A 136 22.41 -8.25 -3.68
N ARG A 137 21.44 -8.17 -2.76
CA ARG A 137 21.04 -9.29 -1.91
C ARG A 137 20.43 -10.43 -2.73
N LEU A 138 19.45 -10.14 -3.58
CA LEU A 138 18.74 -11.14 -4.39
C LEU A 138 19.61 -11.79 -5.48
N ARG A 139 20.75 -11.19 -5.82
CA ARG A 139 21.75 -11.83 -6.70
C ARG A 139 22.55 -12.93 -6.02
N THR A 140 22.64 -12.87 -4.68
CA THR A 140 23.49 -13.77 -3.89
C THR A 140 22.69 -14.73 -3.02
N HIS A 141 21.41 -14.41 -2.76
CA HIS A 141 20.53 -15.18 -1.91
C HIS A 141 19.16 -15.32 -2.58
N ASP A 142 18.48 -16.44 -2.32
CA ASP A 142 17.14 -16.71 -2.85
C ASP A 142 16.04 -15.90 -2.13
N TYR A 143 16.34 -15.36 -0.94
CA TYR A 143 15.42 -14.60 -0.10
C TYR A 143 16.11 -13.36 0.50
N LEU A 144 15.32 -12.39 0.99
CA LEU A 144 15.87 -11.15 1.55
C LEU A 144 16.60 -11.35 2.89
N ILE A 145 16.14 -12.30 3.70
CA ILE A 145 16.70 -12.61 5.03
C ILE A 145 16.71 -14.13 5.23
N GLY A 146 17.91 -14.70 5.38
CA GLY A 146 18.09 -16.13 5.65
C GLY A 146 17.96 -17.00 4.41
N GLU A 147 17.64 -18.28 4.62
CA GLU A 147 17.59 -19.32 3.57
C GLU A 147 16.15 -19.74 3.22
N GLN A 148 15.15 -19.10 3.82
CA GLN A 148 13.74 -19.40 3.61
C GLN A 148 12.94 -18.11 3.42
N PHE A 149 11.77 -18.26 2.80
CA PHE A 149 10.83 -17.16 2.70
C PHE A 149 10.38 -16.66 4.06
N SER A 150 10.26 -15.35 4.17
CA SER A 150 9.89 -14.68 5.40
C SER A 150 8.86 -13.57 5.18
N ALA A 151 8.35 -13.04 6.30
CA ALA A 151 7.54 -11.83 6.29
C ALA A 151 8.22 -10.64 5.60
N ALA A 152 9.56 -10.58 5.56
CA ALA A 152 10.29 -9.49 4.91
C ALA A 152 10.11 -9.52 3.39
N ASP A 153 10.14 -10.71 2.79
CA ASP A 153 9.92 -10.93 1.36
C ASP A 153 8.48 -10.57 0.96
N LEU A 154 7.50 -11.03 1.75
CA LEU A 154 6.10 -10.68 1.56
C LEU A 154 5.88 -9.16 1.64
N THR A 155 6.50 -8.52 2.63
CA THR A 155 6.41 -7.07 2.84
C THR A 155 7.04 -6.32 1.67
N PHE A 156 8.23 -6.73 1.23
CA PHE A 156 8.90 -6.15 0.08
C PHE A 156 8.05 -6.25 -1.19
N CYS A 157 7.55 -7.44 -1.54
CA CYS A 157 6.73 -7.64 -2.73
C CYS A 157 5.44 -6.79 -2.68
N SER A 158 4.84 -6.65 -1.51
CA SER A 158 3.66 -5.80 -1.33
C SER A 158 3.96 -4.32 -1.56
N LEU A 159 5.14 -3.85 -1.15
CA LEU A 159 5.52 -2.43 -1.16
C LEU A 159 6.25 -1.99 -2.43
N VAL A 160 6.88 -2.90 -3.18
CA VAL A 160 7.61 -2.55 -4.40
C VAL A 160 6.68 -2.32 -5.60
N LYS A 161 5.46 -2.86 -5.55
CA LYS A 161 4.47 -2.79 -6.63
C LYS A 161 4.23 -1.38 -7.20
N PRO A 162 4.11 -0.30 -6.40
CA PRO A 162 3.98 1.05 -6.95
C PRO A 162 5.21 1.48 -7.76
N ALA A 163 6.43 1.09 -7.38
CA ALA A 163 7.64 1.43 -8.12
C ALA A 163 7.74 0.69 -9.46
N MET A 164 7.13 -0.49 -9.58
CA MET A 164 7.05 -1.21 -10.87
C MET A 164 6.25 -0.44 -11.93
N HIS A 165 5.40 0.50 -11.52
CA HIS A 165 4.66 1.37 -12.43
C HIS A 165 5.40 2.66 -12.78
N VAL A 166 6.57 2.90 -12.18
CA VAL A 166 7.35 4.10 -12.45
C VAL A 166 8.34 3.78 -13.56
N SER A 167 8.22 4.48 -14.70
CA SER A 167 9.00 4.20 -15.92
C SER A 167 10.51 4.19 -15.65
N TYR A 168 11.00 5.09 -14.80
CA TYR A 168 12.42 5.14 -14.42
C TYR A 168 12.95 3.81 -13.86
N PHE A 169 12.15 3.11 -13.04
CA PHE A 169 12.56 1.81 -12.49
C PHE A 169 12.16 0.65 -13.39
N HIS A 170 11.01 0.76 -14.06
CA HIS A 170 10.50 -0.28 -14.95
C HIS A 170 11.42 -0.53 -16.15
N ASP A 171 11.94 0.53 -16.77
CA ASP A 171 12.70 0.44 -18.02
C ASP A 171 14.19 0.18 -17.79
N ASP A 172 14.66 0.21 -16.54
CA ASP A 172 16.06 0.00 -16.20
C ASP A 172 16.34 -1.50 -15.90
N PRO A 173 17.22 -2.15 -16.69
CA PRO A 173 17.49 -3.57 -16.58
C PRO A 173 18.08 -3.99 -15.22
N ARG A 174 18.66 -3.06 -14.45
CA ARG A 174 19.21 -3.35 -13.12
C ARG A 174 18.13 -3.82 -12.16
N PHE A 175 16.90 -3.33 -12.30
CA PHE A 175 15.78 -3.67 -11.41
C PHE A 175 14.96 -4.87 -11.90
N GLN A 176 15.26 -5.43 -13.07
CA GLN A 176 14.53 -6.59 -13.58
C GLN A 176 14.59 -7.79 -12.62
N VAL A 177 15.71 -7.97 -11.91
CA VAL A 177 15.86 -8.99 -10.87
C VAL A 177 14.76 -8.91 -9.81
N ILE A 178 14.40 -7.70 -9.40
CA ILE A 178 13.33 -7.47 -8.41
C ILE A 178 11.96 -7.83 -8.99
N PHE A 179 11.72 -7.50 -10.26
CA PHE A 179 10.44 -7.78 -10.91
C PHE A 179 10.25 -9.28 -11.15
N ASP A 180 11.32 -9.96 -11.55
CA ASP A 180 11.33 -11.41 -11.68
C ASP A 180 11.10 -12.08 -10.32
N TYR A 181 11.77 -11.61 -9.26
CA TYR A 181 11.56 -12.10 -7.89
C TYR A 181 10.11 -11.90 -7.41
N HIS A 182 9.56 -10.70 -7.60
CA HIS A 182 8.16 -10.40 -7.29
C HIS A 182 7.20 -11.33 -8.04
N GLU A 183 7.47 -11.58 -9.32
CA GLU A 183 6.65 -12.46 -10.15
C GLU A 183 6.76 -13.93 -9.73
N GLN A 184 7.94 -14.39 -9.35
CA GLN A 184 8.15 -15.73 -8.81
C GLN A 184 7.37 -15.97 -7.52
N ILE A 185 7.37 -15.00 -6.61
CA ILE A 185 6.56 -15.04 -5.38
C ILE A 185 5.08 -15.04 -5.74
N ARG A 186 4.64 -14.16 -6.65
CA ARG A 186 3.23 -14.07 -7.08
C ARG A 186 2.70 -15.36 -7.72
N GLN A 187 3.53 -16.05 -8.49
CA GLN A 187 3.17 -17.32 -9.14
C GLN A 187 3.29 -18.53 -8.21
N ASN A 188 3.60 -18.33 -6.92
CA ASN A 188 3.93 -19.38 -5.97
C ASN A 188 5.04 -20.35 -6.44
N LYS A 189 5.90 -19.93 -7.38
CA LYS A 189 6.96 -20.80 -7.91
C LYS A 189 8.06 -21.10 -6.90
N ILE A 190 8.22 -20.22 -5.92
CA ILE A 190 9.13 -20.40 -4.78
C ILE A 190 8.47 -21.25 -3.67
N TYR A 191 7.13 -21.37 -3.67
CA TYR A 191 6.34 -22.04 -2.62
C TYR A 191 5.70 -23.35 -3.05
N ALA A 192 6.13 -24.03 -4.11
CA ALA A 192 5.52 -25.33 -4.40
C ALA A 192 5.84 -26.28 -3.23
N PRO A 193 4.88 -26.61 -2.34
CA PRO A 193 5.14 -27.65 -1.35
C PRO A 193 5.34 -28.94 -2.14
N SER A 194 6.19 -29.85 -1.64
CA SER A 194 6.30 -31.20 -2.19
C SER A 194 4.91 -31.78 -2.39
N THR A 195 4.67 -32.45 -3.52
CA THR A 195 3.36 -32.94 -4.01
C THR A 195 2.54 -33.71 -2.97
N ASP A 196 3.18 -34.23 -1.91
CA ASP A 196 2.56 -34.95 -0.79
C ASP A 196 1.79 -34.04 0.21
N GLU A 197 1.98 -32.72 0.21
CA GLU A 197 1.26 -31.77 1.11
C GLU A 197 0.08 -31.06 0.43
N GLN A 198 -0.11 -31.22 -0.89
CA GLN A 198 -1.23 -30.61 -1.59
C GLN A 198 -2.57 -31.27 -1.24
N GLU A 199 -2.56 -32.51 -0.77
CA GLU A 199 -3.77 -33.27 -0.43
C GLU A 199 -4.39 -32.89 0.92
N THR A 200 -3.64 -32.21 1.80
CA THR A 200 -4.10 -31.78 3.14
C THR A 200 -4.49 -30.30 3.24
N LEU A 201 -4.21 -29.50 2.20
CA LEU A 201 -4.56 -28.07 2.13
C LEU A 201 -5.84 -27.80 1.32
N GLU A 202 -6.76 -28.77 1.24
CA GLU A 202 -8.17 -28.49 0.96
C GLU A 202 -8.77 -27.71 2.15
N PHE A 203 -8.44 -26.43 2.25
CA PHE A 203 -9.19 -25.48 3.05
C PHE A 203 -10.59 -25.42 2.42
N LYS A 204 -11.53 -26.19 2.98
CA LYS A 204 -12.97 -26.01 2.77
C LYS A 204 -13.31 -24.60 3.22
N ILE A 205 -13.18 -23.64 2.30
CA ILE A 205 -13.97 -22.41 2.35
C ILE A 205 -15.41 -22.93 2.43
N PRO A 206 -16.15 -22.72 3.54
CA PRO A 206 -17.55 -23.09 3.56
C PRO A 206 -18.18 -22.39 2.36
N SER A 207 -18.74 -23.18 1.46
CA SER A 207 -19.47 -22.70 0.30
C SER A 207 -20.63 -21.86 0.82
N SER A 208 -20.35 -20.57 1.04
CA SER A 208 -21.37 -19.57 1.28
C SER A 208 -22.17 -19.51 0.00
N SER A 209 -23.33 -20.17 0.03
CA SER A 209 -24.38 -20.03 -0.94
C SER A 209 -24.84 -18.57 -0.93
N TYR A 210 -24.10 -17.71 -1.63
CA TYR A 210 -24.59 -16.40 -2.03
C TYR A 210 -25.68 -16.65 -3.07
N ASN A 211 -26.91 -16.68 -2.58
CA ASN A 211 -28.11 -16.78 -3.39
C ASN A 211 -28.25 -15.46 -4.18
N GLU A 212 -27.89 -15.49 -5.47
CA GLU A 212 -28.25 -14.45 -6.46
C GLU A 212 -29.78 -14.47 -6.70
N GLN A 213 -30.58 -14.10 -5.70
CA GLN A 213 -32.01 -13.87 -5.87
C GLN A 213 -32.62 -13.24 -4.60
N GLN A 214 -32.36 -11.94 -4.40
CA GLN A 214 -33.32 -11.08 -3.71
C GLN A 214 -33.43 -9.72 -4.41
N PRO A 215 -34.64 -9.13 -4.47
CA PRO A 215 -34.96 -8.07 -5.43
C PRO A 215 -34.31 -6.74 -5.03
N ARG A 216 -33.87 -5.99 -6.04
CA ARG A 216 -33.41 -4.60 -5.93
C ARG A 216 -34.58 -3.65 -5.65
N GLU A 217 -35.23 -3.74 -4.50
CA GLU A 217 -36.18 -2.71 -4.07
C GLU A 217 -36.04 -2.45 -2.56
N ALA A 218 -36.07 -1.16 -2.19
CA ALA A 218 -35.94 -0.60 -0.84
C ALA A 218 -34.51 -0.44 -0.25
N PHE A 219 -33.64 0.31 -0.93
CA PHE A 219 -32.63 1.13 -0.23
C PHE A 219 -32.52 2.51 -0.90
N ASN A 220 -33.68 3.11 -1.16
CA ASN A 220 -33.80 4.41 -1.78
C ASN A 220 -34.75 5.28 -0.94
N ASP A 221 -34.35 5.64 0.29
CA ASP A 221 -35.03 6.75 1.00
C ASP A 221 -34.26 7.42 2.14
N GLN A 222 -32.91 7.41 2.13
CA GLN A 222 -32.11 8.20 3.11
C GLN A 222 -30.98 9.03 2.50
N ARG A 223 -30.95 9.22 1.17
CA ARG A 223 -29.90 9.97 0.47
C ARG A 223 -30.30 11.39 0.06
N ILE A 224 -31.00 12.16 0.89
CA ILE A 224 -31.10 13.62 0.68
C ILE A 224 -31.15 14.37 2.03
N THR A 225 -30.12 14.31 2.87
CA THR A 225 -29.90 15.33 3.92
C THR A 225 -28.44 15.63 4.26
N ASN A 226 -27.46 14.89 3.73
CA ASN A 226 -26.05 15.07 4.15
C ASN A 226 -25.24 16.09 3.32
N ASN A 227 -25.90 17.10 2.74
CA ASN A 227 -25.21 18.16 1.99
C ASN A 227 -24.45 19.13 2.93
N GLN A 228 -24.89 19.32 4.18
CA GLN A 228 -24.21 20.25 5.10
C GLN A 228 -22.84 19.75 5.59
N SER A 229 -22.63 18.44 5.77
CA SER A 229 -21.32 17.93 6.23
C SER A 229 -20.23 17.96 5.15
N ILE A 230 -20.64 17.89 3.88
CA ILE A 230 -19.69 17.93 2.75
C ILE A 230 -19.19 19.36 2.56
N TRP A 231 -20.06 20.36 2.65
CA TRP A 231 -19.63 21.77 2.59
C TRP A 231 -18.78 22.18 3.79
N SER A 232 -19.04 21.65 5.00
CA SER A 232 -18.16 21.90 6.15
C SER A 232 -16.79 21.25 5.98
N MET A 233 -16.70 20.05 5.39
CA MET A 233 -15.42 19.41 5.03
C MET A 233 -14.66 20.17 3.95
N VAL A 234 -15.33 20.60 2.89
CA VAL A 234 -14.71 21.41 1.81
C VAL A 234 -14.24 22.76 2.38
N THR A 235 -15.04 23.40 3.23
CA THR A 235 -14.67 24.67 3.87
C THR A 235 -13.50 24.47 4.83
N PHE A 236 -13.47 23.37 5.58
CA PHE A 236 -12.34 23.03 6.45
C PHE A 236 -11.07 22.75 5.64
N LEU A 237 -11.18 22.02 4.53
CA LEU A 237 -10.08 21.75 3.59
C LEU A 237 -9.53 23.04 2.96
N VAL A 238 -10.41 23.93 2.48
CA VAL A 238 -10.00 25.23 1.93
C VAL A 238 -9.32 26.07 3.01
N ARG A 239 -9.88 26.11 4.23
CA ARG A 239 -9.29 26.87 5.34
C ARG A 239 -7.96 26.29 5.81
N TYR A 240 -7.81 24.96 5.81
CA TYR A 240 -6.56 24.26 6.12
C TYR A 240 -5.49 24.46 5.04
N LEU A 241 -5.87 24.38 3.76
CA LEU A 241 -4.96 24.65 2.64
C LEU A 241 -4.53 26.11 2.59
N CYS A 242 -5.45 27.06 2.82
CA CYS A 242 -5.12 28.47 2.97
C CYS A 242 -4.17 28.69 4.16
N HIS A 243 -4.40 28.03 5.30
CA HIS A 243 -3.50 28.13 6.45
C HIS A 243 -2.12 27.52 6.16
N LEU A 244 -2.04 26.41 5.42
CA LEU A 244 -0.75 25.82 5.03
C LEU A 244 0.03 26.69 4.03
N TYR A 245 -0.66 27.32 3.07
CA TYR A 245 -0.01 28.17 2.05
C TYR A 245 0.31 29.58 2.54
N PHE A 246 -0.54 30.18 3.39
CA PHE A 246 -0.35 31.56 3.87
C PHE A 246 0.37 31.66 5.22
N THR A 247 0.65 30.54 5.90
CA THR A 247 1.39 30.52 7.18
C THR A 247 2.79 29.93 7.02
N ILE A 248 3.43 30.14 5.87
CA ILE A 248 4.88 30.03 5.73
C ILE A 248 5.47 31.43 5.98
N PRO A 249 5.94 31.76 7.20
CA PRO A 249 6.69 32.98 7.40
C PRO A 249 8.10 32.79 6.81
N GLY A 250 8.42 33.57 5.78
CA GLY A 250 9.81 33.88 5.43
C GLY A 250 10.41 33.12 4.25
N GLN A 251 10.17 33.60 3.04
CA GLN A 251 11.21 33.75 2.01
C GLN A 251 10.94 35.04 1.23
N ALA A 252 11.15 36.17 1.90
CA ALA A 252 11.30 37.47 1.27
C ALA A 252 12.58 38.11 1.82
N ALA A 253 13.74 37.52 1.50
CA ALA A 253 15.04 38.16 1.66
C ALA A 253 16.06 37.42 0.80
N HIS A 254 16.36 37.99 -0.37
CA HIS A 254 17.67 38.03 -1.05
C HIS A 254 17.48 38.24 -2.57
N LEU A 255 17.08 39.46 -2.93
CA LEU A 255 17.46 40.10 -4.19
C LEU A 255 17.80 41.56 -3.87
N LYS A 256 19.05 41.76 -3.42
CA LYS A 256 19.82 42.99 -3.57
C LYS A 256 21.28 42.58 -3.70
#